data_AF-A0A8T5P3U6-F1
#
_entry.id   AF-A0A8T5P3U6-F1
#
_cell.length_a   1.000
_cell.length_b   1.000
_cell.length_c   1.000
_cell.angle_alpha   90.00
_cell.angle_beta   90.00
_cell.angle_gamma   90.00
#
_symmetry.space_group_name_H-M   'P 1'
#
loop_
_entity.id
_entity.type
_entity.pdbx_description
1 polymer ?
#
loop_
_entity_poly.entity_id
_entity_poly.type
_entity_poly.pdbx_seq_one_letter_code
_entity_poly.pdbx_strand_id
1 'polypeptide(L)' 'MKEYILKLIENKALTSEEAEIAISKIFTEATDAQIAAFLTALKLKGETPDE' A
#
# COMPACT_ATOMS: atom_id res chain seq x y z
N MET A 1 6.88 1.46 3.37
CA MET A 1 5.88 2.39 2.82
C MET A 1 6.20 2.87 1.41
N LYS A 2 7.29 3.62 1.17
CA LYS A 2 7.63 4.15 -0.16
C LYS A 2 7.63 3.07 -1.26
N GLU A 3 8.23 1.92 -0.98
CA GLU A 3 8.28 0.77 -1.90
C GLU A 3 6.89 0.25 -2.31
N TYR A 4 5.97 0.07 -1.35
CA TYR A 4 4.61 -0.40 -1.60
C TYR A 4 3.79 0.62 -2.39
N ILE A 5 3.92 1.91 -2.03
CA ILE A 5 3.26 3.00 -2.76
C ILE A 5 3.73 3.02 -4.22
N LEU A 6 5.04 2.92 -4.47
CA LEU A 6 5.58 2.88 -5.83
C LEU A 6 5.06 1.67 -6.61
N LYS A 7 5.02 0.49 -5.98
CA LYS A 7 4.49 -0.72 -6.62
C LYS A 7 3.02 -0.56 -7.04
N LEU A 8 2.20 0.04 -6.18
CA LEU A 8 0.80 0.34 -6.47
C LEU A 8 0.65 1.38 -7.61
N ILE A 9 1.49 2.43 -7.62
CA ILE A 9 1.52 3.44 -8.70
C ILE A 9 1.94 2.82 -10.04
N GLU A 10 2.82 1.82 -10.02
CA GLU A 10 3.22 1.03 -11.20
C GLU A 10 2.15 0.01 -11.64
N ASN A 11 0.95 0.04 -11.06
CA ASN A 11 -0.15 -0.87 -11.34
C ASN A 11 0.20 -2.34 -11.08
N LYS A 12 1.07 -2.59 -10.10
CA LYS A 12 1.43 -3.94 -9.63
C LYS A 12 0.74 -4.22 -8.32
N ALA A 13 0.14 -5.41 -8.22
CA ALA A 13 -0.49 -5.85 -6.98
C ALA A 13 0.57 -6.15 -5.90
N LEU A 14 0.23 -5.91 -4.65
CA LEU A 14 0.93 -6.46 -3.50
C LEU A 14 0.58 -7.94 -3.37
N THR A 15 1.52 -8.75 -2.90
CA THR A 15 1.20 -10.08 -2.38
C THR A 15 0.56 -9.95 -1.00
N SER A 16 -0.11 -10.98 -0.51
CA SER A 16 -0.71 -10.96 0.83
C SER A 16 0.32 -10.70 1.94
N GLU A 17 1.55 -11.21 1.79
CA GLU A 17 2.65 -10.92 2.72
C GLU A 17 3.06 -9.44 2.67
N GLU A 18 3.17 -8.86 1.47
CA GLU A 18 3.49 -7.44 1.32
C GLU A 18 2.36 -6.55 1.85
N ALA A 19 1.10 -6.94 1.66
CA ALA A 19 -0.07 -6.25 2.19
C ALA A 19 -0.07 -6.28 3.72
N GLU A 20 0.17 -7.43 4.34
CA GLU A 20 0.29 -7.56 5.80
C GLU A 20 1.39 -6.65 6.37
N ILE A 21 2.56 -6.63 5.73
CA ILE A 21 3.68 -5.76 6.15
C ILE A 21 3.33 -4.28 5.94
N ALA A 22 2.68 -3.93 4.82
CA ALA A 22 2.28 -2.55 4.54
C ALA A 22 1.28 -2.04 5.58
N ILE A 23 0.28 -2.86 5.92
CA ILE A 23 -0.72 -2.56 6.94
C ILE A 23 -0.07 -2.45 8.32
N SER A 24 0.83 -3.37 8.68
CA SER A 24 1.59 -3.30 9.93
C SER A 24 2.34 -1.97 10.05
N LYS A 25 3.06 -1.56 8.99
CA LYS A 25 3.76 -0.26 8.94
C LYS A 25 2.79 0.93 9.02
N ILE A 26 1.59 0.83 8.45
CA ILE A 26 0.56 1.89 8.57
C ILE A 26 0.16 2.12 10.03
N PHE A 27 0.03 1.05 10.82
CA PHE A 27 -0.38 1.15 12.22
C PHE A 27 0.75 1.53 13.19
N THR A 28 2.02 1.33 12.81
CA THR A 28 3.16 1.55 13.72
C THR A 28 4.01 2.78 13.38
N GLU A 29 4.30 3.00 12.09
CA GLU A 29 5.44 3.82 11.67
C GLU A 29 5.10 4.84 10.57
N ALA A 30 4.00 4.68 9.84
CA ALA A 30 3.67 5.51 8.70
C ALA A 30 3.19 6.90 9.13
N THR A 31 3.63 7.92 8.39
CA THR A 31 3.08 9.27 8.54
C THR A 31 1.72 9.39 7.85
N ASP A 32 0.89 10.34 8.27
CA ASP A 32 -0.41 10.62 7.64
C ASP A 32 -0.31 10.78 6.12
N ALA A 33 0.74 11.46 5.66
CA ALA A 33 1.00 11.64 4.23
C ALA A 33 1.28 10.31 3.50
N GLN A 34 2.01 9.38 4.14
CA GLN A 34 2.29 8.06 3.59
C GLN A 34 1.03 7.18 3.56
N ILE A 35 0.19 7.27 4.59
CA ILE A 35 -1.10 6.56 4.64
C ILE A 35 -2.01 7.06 3.52
N ALA A 36 -2.17 8.39 3.38
CA ALA A 36 -2.97 8.99 2.33
C ALA A 36 -2.47 8.60 0.92
N ALA A 37 -1.15 8.64 0.70
CA ALA A 37 -0.55 8.25 -0.57
C ALA A 37 -0.77 6.77 -0.88
N PHE A 38 -0.64 5.88 0.11
CA PHE A 38 -0.89 4.46 -0.05
C PHE A 38 -2.35 4.16 -0.43
N LEU A 39 -3.31 4.70 0.33
CA LEU A 39 -4.74 4.51 0.06
C LEU A 39 -5.14 5.07 -1.30
N THR A 40 -4.59 6.22 -1.69
CA THR A 40 -4.83 6.81 -3.01
C THR A 40 -4.27 5.92 -4.12
N ALA A 41 -3.04 5.43 -3.98
CA ALA A 41 -2.43 4.54 -4.97
C ALA A 41 -3.19 3.22 -5.09
N LEU A 42 -3.60 2.62 -3.96
CA LEU A 42 -4.39 1.39 -3.93
C LEU A 42 -5.73 1.59 -4.64
N LYS A 43 -6.42 2.71 -4.36
CA LYS A 43 -7.70 3.04 -4.99
C LYS A 43 -7.57 3.27 -6.50
N LEU A 44 -6.51 3.95 -6.93
CA LEU A 44 -6.23 4.22 -8.35
C LEU A 44 -5.91 2.94 -9.13
N LYS A 45 -5.14 2.02 -8.52
CA LYS A 45 -4.85 0.71 -9.10
C LYS A 45 -6.12 -0.15 -9.23
N GLY A 46 -6.98 -0.09 -8.22
CA GLY A 46 -8.08 -1.03 -8.02
C GLY A 46 -7.63 -2.17 -7.11
N GLU A 47 -8.29 -2.29 -5.97
CA GLU A 47 -8.04 -3.28 -4.93
C GLU A 47 -8.26 -4.71 -5.46
N THR A 48 -7.44 -5.67 -5.03
CA THR A 48 -7.63 -7.11 -5.33
C THR A 48 -7.85 -7.88 -4.03
N PRO A 49 -8.53 -9.05 -4.04
CA PRO A 49 -8.80 -9.81 -2.82
C PRO A 49 -7.57 -10.27 -2.03
N ASP A 50 -6.42 -10.34 -2.70
CA ASP A 50 -5.15 -10.76 -2.09
C ASP A 50 -4.47 -9.61 -1.31
N GLU A 51 -4.97 -8.37 -1.44
CA GLU A 51 -4.47 -7.12 -0.84
C GLU A 51 -5.41 -6.56 0.24
#